data_AF-A8F4K8-F1
#
_entry.id   AF-A8F4K8-F1
#
_cell.length_a   1.000
_cell.length_b   1.000
_cell.length_c   1.000
_cell.angle_alpha   90.00
_cell.angle_beta   90.00
_cell.angle_gamma   90.00
#
_symmetry.space_group_name_H-M   'P 1'
#
loop_
_entity.id
_entity.type
_entity.pdbx_description
1 polymer ?
#
loop_
_entity_poly.entity_id
_entity_poly.type
_entity_poly.pdbx_seq_one_letter_code
_entity_poly.pdbx_strand_id
1 'polypeptide(L)'
;MKKSVNIRLDDKNYDLVTDATEEELLNVLNRLQTEYSQIKNIVEEAETDEILLVMLTNALLNEIRSEKIINHLTFKIKSFFSEKEEGKS
;
A
#
# COMPACT_ATOMS: atom_id res chain seq x y z
N MET A 1 14.16 2.81 16.60
CA MET A 1 15.11 3.82 16.07
C MET A 1 14.77 4.04 14.61
N LYS A 2 14.66 5.30 14.17
CA LYS A 2 14.48 5.60 12.74
C LYS A 2 15.78 5.29 11.99
N LYS A 3 15.67 4.60 10.86
CA LYS A 3 16.75 4.29 9.93
C LYS A 3 16.55 5.12 8.66
N SER A 4 17.64 5.49 8.00
CA SER A 4 17.61 6.16 6.71
C SER A 4 18.07 5.18 5.63
N VAL A 5 17.31 5.07 4.55
CA VAL A 5 17.59 4.16 3.43
C VAL A 5 17.51 4.94 2.14
N ASN A 6 18.57 4.87 1.35
CA ASN A 6 18.62 5.51 0.05
C ASN A 6 17.97 4.60 -1.00
N ILE A 7 17.00 5.13 -1.73
CA ILE A 7 16.25 4.46 -2.77
C ILE A 7 16.60 5.14 -4.09
N ARG A 8 17.04 4.36 -5.07
CA ARG A 8 17.32 4.86 -6.41
C ARG A 8 16.23 4.41 -7.38
N LEU A 9 15.67 5.36 -8.12
CA LEU A 9 14.75 5.14 -9.23
C LEU A 9 15.25 5.95 -10.42
N ASP A 10 15.58 5.27 -11.52
CA ASP A 10 16.28 5.82 -12.68
C ASP A 10 17.54 6.63 -12.28
N ASP A 11 17.54 7.93 -12.57
CA ASP A 11 18.61 8.88 -12.28
C ASP A 11 18.42 9.62 -10.96
N LYS A 12 17.32 9.37 -10.24
CA LYS A 12 16.98 10.03 -8.97
C LYS A 12 17.26 9.16 -7.76
N ASN A 13 17.75 9.80 -6.70
CA ASN A 13 17.96 9.20 -5.39
C ASN A 13 17.04 9.86 -4.36
N TYR A 14 16.43 9.04 -3.50
CA TYR A 14 15.49 9.45 -2.48
C TYR A 14 15.92 8.88 -1.12
N ASP A 15 15.90 9.71 -0.08
CA ASP A 15 16.15 9.24 1.28
C ASP A 15 14.84 8.94 1.99
N LEU A 16 14.61 7.66 2.28
CA LEU A 16 13.49 7.19 3.07
C LEU A 16 13.90 7.07 4.54
N VAL A 17 13.26 7.85 5.40
CA VAL A 17 13.43 7.75 6.86
C VAL A 17 12.24 6.99 7.45
N THR A 18 12.50 5.81 8.01
CA THR A 18 11.46 4.91 8.54
C THR A 18 11.90 4.20 9.81
N ASP A 19 10.95 3.81 10.65
CA ASP A 19 11.14 2.91 11.80
C ASP A 19 10.67 1.48 11.53
N ALA A 20 10.24 1.19 10.29
CA ALA A 20 9.86 -0.15 9.84
C ALA A 20 10.97 -1.18 10.07
N THR A 21 10.54 -2.43 10.24
CA THR A 21 11.46 -3.57 10.28
C THR A 21 12.14 -3.75 8.92
N GLU A 22 13.27 -4.45 8.90
CA GLU A 22 14.01 -4.72 7.66
C GLU A 22 13.18 -5.55 6.67
N GLU A 23 12.40 -6.51 7.17
CA GLU A 23 11.50 -7.33 6.37
C GLU A 23 10.38 -6.51 5.72
N GLU A 24 9.68 -5.67 6.50
CA GLU A 24 8.65 -4.77 5.97
C GLU A 24 9.22 -3.82 4.92
N LEU A 25 10.39 -3.25 5.20
CA LEU A 25 11.08 -2.37 4.27
C LEU A 25 11.42 -3.09 2.97
N LEU A 26 12.04 -4.26 3.03
CA LEU A 26 12.39 -5.05 1.83
C LEU A 26 11.17 -5.38 1.00
N ASN A 27 10.07 -5.79 1.64
CA ASN A 27 8.81 -6.08 0.96
C ASN A 27 8.26 -4.85 0.24
N VAL A 28 8.28 -3.68 0.89
CA VAL A 28 7.82 -2.42 0.31
C VAL A 28 8.72 -1.98 -0.85
N LEU A 29 10.05 -2.04 -0.69
CA LEU A 29 11.01 -1.65 -1.72
C LEU A 29 10.90 -2.52 -2.98
N ASN A 30 10.79 -3.85 -2.80
CA ASN A 30 10.61 -4.78 -3.92
C ASN A 30 9.32 -4.50 -4.68
N ARG A 31 8.23 -4.23 -3.96
CA ARG A 31 6.94 -3.88 -4.56
C ARG A 31 7.01 -2.55 -5.30
N LEU A 32 7.64 -1.54 -4.71
CA LEU A 32 7.84 -0.22 -5.32
C LEU A 32 8.65 -0.34 -6.62
N GLN A 33 9.76 -1.07 -6.63
CA GLN A 33 10.56 -1.26 -7.85
C GLN A 33 9.77 -2.00 -8.95
N THR A 34 8.98 -3.00 -8.56
CA THR A 34 8.16 -3.78 -9.50
C THR A 34 7.07 -2.92 -10.12
N GLU A 35 6.29 -2.22 -9.29
CA GLU A 35 5.21 -1.34 -9.77
C GLU A 35 5.77 -0.18 -10.61
N TYR A 36 6.89 0.42 -10.18
CA TYR A 36 7.57 1.47 -10.94
C TYR A 36 7.95 0.99 -12.34
N SER A 37 8.64 -0.16 -12.43
CA SER A 37 9.10 -0.71 -13.70
C SER A 37 7.92 -1.04 -14.62
N GLN A 38 6.83 -1.58 -14.08
CA GLN A 38 5.62 -1.87 -14.86
C GLN A 38 5.01 -0.59 -15.45
N ILE A 39 4.88 0.47 -14.65
CA ILE A 39 4.29 1.73 -15.12
C ILE A 39 5.22 2.42 -16.12
N LYS A 40 6.53 2.48 -15.85
CA LYS A 40 7.52 3.10 -16.76
C LYS A 40 7.54 2.42 -18.13
N ASN A 41 7.36 1.10 -18.18
CA ASN A 41 7.26 0.36 -19.44
C ASN A 41 5.96 0.60 -20.22
N ILE A 42 4.89 1.06 -19.55
CA ILE A 42 3.61 1.37 -20.19
C ILE A 42 3.59 2.84 -20.64
N VAL A 43 4.22 3.72 -19.86
CA VAL A 43 4.21 5.17 -20.07
C VAL A 43 5.67 5.65 -20.18
N GLU A 44 6.34 5.29 -21.27
CA GLU A 44 7.79 5.52 -21.45
C GLU A 44 8.19 6.98 -21.29
N GLU A 45 7.35 7.92 -21.74
CA GLU A 45 7.60 9.36 -21.69
C GLU A 45 7.35 10.00 -20.31
N ALA A 46 6.73 9.29 -19.36
CA ALA A 46 6.45 9.87 -18.05
C ALA A 46 7.72 10.03 -17.21
N GLU A 47 7.84 11.18 -16.55
CA GLU A 47 8.92 11.46 -15.61
C GLU A 47 8.77 10.61 -14.34
N THR A 48 9.88 10.31 -13.66
CA THR A 48 9.87 9.51 -12.41
C THR A 48 8.89 10.08 -11.38
N ASP A 49 8.79 11.41 -11.27
CA ASP A 49 7.93 12.07 -10.26
C ASP A 49 6.44 11.89 -10.59
N GLU A 50 6.08 11.88 -11.88
CA GLU A 50 4.71 11.65 -12.35
C GLU A 50 4.30 10.21 -12.07
N ILE A 51 5.20 9.25 -12.32
CA ILE A 51 4.97 7.84 -12.02
C ILE A 51 4.79 7.65 -10.51
N LEU A 52 5.65 8.25 -9.69
CA LEU A 52 5.54 8.20 -8.23
C LEU A 52 4.22 8.80 -7.73
N LEU A 53 3.74 9.89 -8.32
CA LEU A 53 2.45 10.49 -7.99
C LEU A 53 1.28 9.53 -8.30
N VAL A 54 1.33 8.86 -9.45
CA VAL A 54 0.33 7.86 -9.83
C VAL A 54 0.37 6.66 -8.87
N MET A 55 1.56 6.17 -8.53
CA MET A 55 1.74 5.09 -7.55
C MET A 55 1.17 5.46 -6.17
N LEU A 56 1.45 6.67 -5.70
CA LEU A 56 0.90 7.18 -4.44
C LEU A 56 -0.63 7.25 -4.47
N THR A 57 -1.20 7.76 -5.57
CA THR A 57 -2.66 7.83 -5.76
C THR A 57 -3.28 6.44 -5.75
N ASN A 58 -2.65 5.47 -6.41
CA ASN A 58 -3.11 4.08 -6.41
C ASN A 58 -3.01 3.44 -5.02
N ALA A 59 -1.96 3.73 -4.25
CA ALA A 59 -1.82 3.25 -2.88
C ALA A 59 -2.95 3.78 -1.98
N LEU A 60 -3.25 5.08 -2.05
CA LEU A 60 -4.36 5.70 -1.31
C LEU A 60 -5.72 5.12 -1.72
N LEU A 61 -5.96 4.91 -3.01
CA LEU A 61 -7.19 4.27 -3.49
C LEU A 61 -7.34 2.84 -2.96
N ASN A 62 -6.24 2.08 -2.90
CA ASN A 62 -6.23 0.72 -2.37
C ASN A 62 -6.47 0.69 -0.85
N GLU A 63 -5.95 1.67 -0.11
CA GLU A 63 -6.22 1.85 1.31
C GLU A 63 -7.73 2.08 1.55
N ILE A 64 -8.32 3.06 0.85
CA ILE A 64 -9.77 3.35 0.96
C ILE A 64 -10.62 2.12 0.62
N ARG A 65 -10.24 1.36 -0.42
CA ARG A 65 -10.94 0.12 -0.78
C ARG A 65 -10.81 -0.94 0.31
N SER A 66 -9.62 -1.11 0.87
CA SER A 66 -9.35 -2.08 1.94
C SER A 66 -10.14 -1.75 3.20
N GLU A 67 -10.19 -0.47 3.59
CA GLU A 67 -10.99 0.02 4.71
C GLU A 67 -12.48 -0.32 4.54
N LYS A 68 -13.04 -0.06 3.34
CA LYS A 68 -14.43 -0.43 3.03
C LYS A 68 -14.68 -1.93 3.16
N ILE A 69 -13.76 -2.77 2.68
CA ILE A 69 -13.88 -4.23 2.77
C ILE A 69 -13.83 -4.67 4.24
N ILE A 70 -12.90 -4.15 5.04
CA ILE A 70 -12.77 -4.47 6.47
C ILE A 70 -14.03 -4.07 7.23
N ASN A 71 -14.56 -2.88 6.97
CA ASN A 71 -15.79 -2.40 7.60
C ASN A 71 -16.98 -3.29 7.25
N HIS A 72 -17.10 -3.70 5.98
CA HIS A 72 -18.14 -4.63 5.53
C HIS A 72 -18.02 -6.01 6.17
N LEU A 73 -16.81 -6.56 6.26
CA LEU A 73 -16.57 -7.85 6.92
C LEU A 73 -16.87 -7.78 8.41
N THR A 74 -16.45 -6.70 9.06
CA THR A 74 -16.72 -6.46 10.48
C THR A 74 -18.22 -6.36 10.74
N PHE A 75 -18.97 -5.66 9.88
CA PHE A 75 -20.42 -5.59 9.96
C PHE A 75 -21.06 -6.97 9.84
N LYS A 76 -20.67 -7.78 8.84
CA LYS A 76 -21.16 -9.15 8.66
C LYS A 76 -20.87 -10.06 9.84
N ILE A 77 -19.67 -9.95 10.42
CA ILE A 77 -19.29 -10.74 11.61
C ILE A 77 -20.17 -10.34 12.79
N LYS A 78 -20.36 -9.03 13.02
CA LYS A 78 -21.22 -8.53 14.11
C LYS A 78 -22.67 -9.00 13.95
N SER A 79 -23.25 -8.87 12.74
CA SER A 79 -24.63 -9.30 12.50
C SER A 79 -24.81 -10.80 12.73
N PHE A 80 -23.86 -11.63 12.30
CA PHE A 80 -23.89 -13.08 12.52
C PHE A 80 -23.89 -13.45 14.02
N PHE A 81 -23.13 -12.73 14.85
CA PHE A 81 -23.13 -12.96 16.30
C PHE A 81 -24.43 -12.48 16.97
N SER A 82 -24.97 -11.33 16.55
CA SER A 82 -26.25 -10.80 17.07
C SER A 82 -27.43 -11.73 16.77
N GLU A 83 -27.52 -12.29 15.55
CA GLU A 83 -28.57 -13.25 15.19
C GLU A 83 -28.49 -14.56 16.00
N LYS A 84 -27.28 -14.98 16.40
CA LYS A 84 -27.07 -16.18 17.24
C LYS A 84 -27.47 -15.98 18.71
N GLU A 85 -27.46 -14.77 19.22
CA GLU A 85 -27.91 -14.47 20.58
C GLU A 85 -29.44 -14.38 20.65
N GLU A 86 -30.09 -13.86 19.60
CA GLU A 86 -31.56 -13.80 19.51
C GLU A 86 -32.20 -15.18 19.28
N GLY A 87 -31.54 -16.09 18.56
CA GLY A 87 -32.01 -17.46 18.32
C GLY A 87 -31.88 -18.43 19.51
N LYS A 88 -31.42 -17.97 20.69
CA LYS A 88 -31.28 -18.76 21.93
C LYS A 88 -32.30 -18.42 23.02
N SER A 89 -33.29 -17.58 22.75
CA SER A 89 -34.43 -17.31 23.65
C SER A 89 -35.63 -18.21 23.37
#